data_AF-A0A1E5UGP2-F1
#
_entry.id   AF-A0A1E5UGP2-F1
#
_cell.length_a   1.000
_cell.length_b   1.000
_cell.length_c   1.000
_cell.angle_alpha   90.00
_cell.angle_beta   90.00
_cell.angle_gamma   90.00
#
_symmetry.space_group_name_H-M   'P 1'
#
loop_
_entity.id
_entity.type
_entity.pdbx_description
1 polymer ?
#
loop_
_entity_poly.entity_id
_entity_poly.type
_entity_poly.pdbx_seq_one_letter_code
_entity_poly.pdbx_strand_id
1 'polypeptide(L)'
;MKKFFIKKKNVQLFMGALLFVILLQSFVIAKLYSEKDDKNYQVNLVKINTQKDSLDFFKLKNDLAAVDNTVRTINNYLKAKNASNLSIEALSRDSLSSSVYLSNQSSRYSEYLVELEKRLQQVPVGHPINNGFLSSNFGMRKNPIPSKKILLASARPLAISSEKIEKDSAGNVINKSNVNVASKNAAPAEKDQMQFHKGIDYGVSYGSDVMCTATGKVIFAGQKSGYGSCVIISHGNGLATLYAHLSKINVKANQNVKAGEVIAQSGNSGRSTGPHLHYEVHKNNTPVNPKLFLNL
;
A
#
# COMPACT_ATOMS: atom_id res chain seq x y z
N MET A 1 -8.77 48.72 33.16
CA MET A 1 -9.16 47.44 33.77
C MET A 1 -9.04 47.37 35.31
N LYS A 2 -8.15 48.13 35.97
CA LYS A 2 -7.98 48.06 37.45
C LYS A 2 -9.14 48.59 38.31
N LYS A 3 -10.10 49.37 37.78
CA LYS A 3 -11.25 49.89 38.54
C LYS A 3 -12.48 48.96 38.61
N PHE A 4 -12.50 47.86 37.86
CA PHE A 4 -13.67 46.96 37.80
C PHE A 4 -13.74 45.98 38.98
N PHE A 5 -12.59 45.69 39.62
CA PHE A 5 -12.44 44.72 40.70
C PHE A 5 -12.61 45.31 42.12
N ILE A 6 -13.03 46.58 42.25
CA ILE A 6 -13.11 47.29 43.55
C ILE A 6 -14.35 46.89 44.36
N LYS A 7 -15.42 46.36 43.73
CA LYS A 7 -16.62 45.87 44.41
C LYS A 7 -16.61 44.34 44.47
N LYS A 8 -16.64 43.77 45.69
CA LYS A 8 -16.69 42.32 45.98
C LYS A 8 -17.75 41.57 45.15
N LYS A 9 -18.90 42.21 44.91
CA LYS A 9 -20.00 41.69 44.07
C LYS A 9 -19.59 41.50 42.59
N ASN A 10 -18.78 42.39 42.04
CA ASN A 10 -18.32 42.31 40.65
C ASN A 10 -17.27 41.21 40.46
N VAL A 11 -16.45 40.98 41.48
CA VAL A 11 -15.46 39.88 41.50
C VAL A 11 -16.17 38.53 41.56
N GLN A 12 -17.20 38.39 42.39
CA GLN A 12 -18.02 37.17 42.47
C GLN A 12 -18.77 36.89 41.15
N LEU A 13 -19.29 37.93 40.49
CA LEU A 13 -19.92 37.82 39.17
C LEU A 13 -18.93 37.37 38.09
N PHE A 14 -17.71 37.92 38.10
CA PHE A 14 -16.66 37.53 37.17
C PHE A 14 -16.19 36.08 37.39
N MET A 15 -15.98 35.68 38.65
CA MET A 15 -15.62 34.30 38.99
C MET A 15 -16.74 33.31 38.63
N GLY A 16 -18.00 33.67 38.84
CA GLY A 16 -19.15 32.86 38.40
C GLY A 16 -19.21 32.70 36.88
N ALA A 17 -18.97 33.77 36.13
CA ALA A 17 -18.90 33.71 34.67
C ALA A 17 -17.73 32.82 34.18
N LEU A 18 -16.57 32.90 34.83
CA LEU A 18 -15.42 32.06 34.50
C LEU A 18 -15.71 30.57 34.74
N LEU A 19 -16.35 30.24 35.87
CA LEU A 19 -16.74 28.88 36.23
C LEU A 19 -17.76 28.32 35.22
N PHE A 20 -18.69 29.15 34.76
CA PHE A 20 -19.66 28.78 33.74
C PHE A 20 -19.01 28.47 32.39
N VAL A 21 -18.00 29.26 31.99
CA VAL A 21 -17.22 29.00 30.76
C VAL A 21 -16.47 27.67 30.84
N ILE A 22 -15.84 27.36 31.98
CA ILE A 22 -15.13 26.09 32.21
C ILE A 22 -16.13 24.92 32.13
N LEU A 23 -17.31 25.07 32.72
CA LEU A 23 -18.36 24.04 32.69
C LEU A 23 -18.86 23.81 31.27
N LEU A 24 -19.05 24.87 30.48
CA LEU A 24 -19.40 24.76 29.05
C LEU A 24 -18.31 24.03 28.25
N GLN A 25 -17.04 24.36 28.48
CA GLN A 25 -15.93 23.69 27.81
C GLN A 25 -15.86 22.21 28.17
N SER A 26 -16.08 21.85 29.43
CA SER A 26 -16.12 20.45 29.88
C SER A 26 -17.25 19.66 29.21
N PHE A 27 -18.42 20.28 29.02
CA PHE A 27 -19.56 19.67 28.32
C PHE A 27 -19.26 19.47 26.83
N VAL A 28 -18.63 20.44 26.17
CA VAL A 28 -18.21 20.32 24.76
C VAL A 28 -17.16 19.21 24.60
N ILE A 29 -16.18 19.13 25.50
CA ILE A 29 -15.16 18.07 25.48
C ILE A 29 -15.80 16.70 25.71
N ALA A 30 -16.72 16.57 26.68
CA ALA A 30 -17.46 15.34 26.94
C ALA A 30 -18.29 14.91 25.72
N LYS A 31 -18.96 15.86 25.06
CA LYS A 31 -19.70 15.61 23.82
C LYS A 31 -18.76 15.15 22.69
N LEU A 32 -17.61 15.81 22.50
CA LEU A 32 -16.63 15.42 21.47
C LEU A 32 -16.01 14.05 21.75
N TYR A 33 -15.81 13.69 23.01
CA TYR A 33 -15.31 12.37 23.40
C TYR A 33 -16.37 11.28 23.16
N SER A 34 -17.63 11.53 23.57
CA SER A 34 -18.76 10.65 23.29
C SER A 34 -18.97 10.43 21.79
N GLU A 35 -18.86 11.50 20.98
CA GLU A 35 -19.08 11.42 19.53
C GLU A 35 -17.90 10.77 18.78
N LYS A 36 -16.69 10.77 19.38
CA LYS A 36 -15.50 10.08 18.85
C LYS A 36 -15.58 8.57 19.09
N ASP A 37 -16.17 8.14 20.20
CA ASP A 37 -16.44 6.72 20.46
C ASP A 37 -17.58 6.19 19.57
N ASP A 38 -18.61 6.99 19.29
CA ASP A 38 -19.74 6.58 18.42
C ASP A 38 -19.38 6.52 16.92
N LYS A 39 -18.38 7.29 16.45
CA LYS A 39 -18.00 7.31 15.02
C LYS A 39 -17.13 6.15 14.56
N ASN A 40 -16.70 5.24 15.45
CA ASN A 40 -15.88 4.09 15.07
C ASN A 40 -16.58 2.73 15.12
N TYR A 41 -17.81 2.63 15.62
CA TYR A 41 -18.55 1.36 15.61
C TYR A 41 -20.05 1.58 15.46
N GLN A 42 -20.48 2.06 14.30
CA GLN A 42 -21.81 1.69 13.83
C GLN A 42 -21.77 0.22 13.38
N VAL A 43 -21.69 -0.68 14.36
CA VAL A 43 -22.23 -2.02 14.17
C VAL A 43 -23.70 -1.79 13.91
N ASN A 44 -24.18 -2.25 12.76
CA ASN A 44 -25.57 -2.27 12.43
C ASN A 44 -26.22 -3.26 13.41
N LEU A 45 -26.54 -2.82 14.64
CA LEU A 45 -27.33 -3.63 15.55
C LEU A 45 -28.69 -3.77 14.90
N VAL A 46 -28.93 -4.94 14.30
CA VAL A 46 -30.27 -5.40 13.99
C VAL A 46 -31.06 -5.21 15.29
N LYS A 47 -32.06 -4.31 15.28
CA LYS A 47 -33.02 -4.20 16.39
C LYS A 47 -33.72 -5.55 16.47
N ILE A 48 -33.27 -6.39 17.40
CA ILE A 48 -33.91 -7.66 17.67
C ILE A 48 -35.24 -7.33 18.33
N ASN A 49 -36.31 -7.48 17.55
CA ASN A 49 -37.67 -7.49 18.08
C ASN A 49 -37.79 -8.79 18.89
N THR A 50 -37.86 -8.67 20.21
CA THR A 50 -37.61 -9.74 21.21
C THR A 50 -38.60 -10.91 21.23
N GLN A 51 -39.42 -11.09 20.20
CA GLN A 51 -40.37 -12.20 20.11
C GLN A 51 -40.07 -13.23 19.02
N LYS A 52 -38.96 -13.12 18.26
CA LYS A 52 -38.67 -14.06 17.15
C LYS A 52 -37.22 -14.48 16.95
N ASP A 53 -36.35 -14.27 17.92
CA ASP A 53 -35.00 -14.85 17.89
C ASP A 53 -35.03 -16.21 18.56
N SER A 54 -35.71 -17.17 17.90
CA SER A 54 -35.35 -18.57 18.10
C SER A 54 -33.89 -18.70 17.68
N LEU A 55 -32.99 -18.77 18.66
CA LEU A 55 -31.57 -19.03 18.46
C LEU A 55 -31.40 -20.17 17.46
N ASP A 56 -30.95 -19.84 16.25
CA ASP A 56 -30.65 -20.82 15.23
C ASP A 56 -29.35 -21.52 15.63
N PHE A 57 -29.49 -22.58 16.43
CA PHE A 57 -28.39 -23.41 16.90
C PHE A 57 -27.53 -23.93 15.74
N PHE A 58 -28.13 -24.13 14.56
CA PHE A 58 -27.42 -24.56 13.37
C PHE A 58 -26.52 -23.45 12.82
N LYS A 59 -27.03 -22.22 12.75
CA LYS A 59 -26.22 -21.04 12.39
C LYS A 59 -25.08 -20.83 13.38
N LEU A 60 -25.36 -20.89 14.69
CA LEU A 60 -24.33 -20.73 15.74
C LEU A 60 -23.22 -21.80 15.63
N LYS A 61 -23.60 -23.06 15.36
CA LYS A 61 -22.64 -24.15 15.17
C LYS A 61 -21.76 -23.91 13.94
N ASN A 62 -22.32 -23.40 12.85
CA ASN A 62 -21.57 -23.08 11.64
C ASN A 62 -20.62 -21.89 11.86
N ASP A 63 -21.08 -20.86 12.57
CA ASP A 63 -20.27 -19.69 12.91
C ASP A 63 -19.08 -20.07 13.79
N LEU A 64 -19.29 -20.93 14.80
CA LEU A 64 -18.21 -21.43 15.66
C LEU A 64 -17.20 -22.29 14.88
N ALA A 65 -17.68 -23.13 13.97
CA ALA A 65 -16.80 -23.91 13.09
C ALA A 65 -16.00 -23.02 12.12
N ALA A 66 -16.57 -21.90 11.67
CA ALA A 66 -15.85 -20.90 10.87
C ALA A 66 -14.75 -20.24 11.70
N VAL A 67 -15.03 -19.86 12.95
CA VAL A 67 -14.04 -19.29 13.89
C VAL A 67 -12.87 -20.25 14.11
N ASP A 68 -13.13 -21.53 14.41
CA ASP A 68 -12.07 -22.52 14.61
C ASP A 68 -11.17 -22.69 13.37
N ASN A 69 -11.78 -22.71 12.19
CA ASN A 69 -11.03 -22.77 10.92
C ASN A 69 -10.16 -21.53 10.71
N THR A 70 -10.69 -20.34 10.99
CA THR A 70 -9.95 -19.08 10.86
C THR A 70 -8.79 -19.01 11.84
N VAL A 71 -8.99 -19.40 13.11
CA VAL A 71 -7.92 -19.48 14.12
C VAL A 71 -6.81 -20.42 13.65
N ARG A 72 -7.16 -21.59 13.11
CA ARG A 72 -6.18 -22.53 12.55
C ARG A 72 -5.39 -21.93 11.39
N THR A 73 -6.07 -21.23 10.48
CA THR A 73 -5.44 -20.53 9.34
C THR A 73 -4.48 -19.45 9.83
N ILE A 74 -4.90 -18.60 10.77
CA ILE A 74 -4.06 -17.55 11.35
C ILE A 74 -2.84 -18.16 12.05
N ASN A 75 -3.02 -19.20 12.85
CA ASN A 75 -1.90 -19.89 13.52
C ASN A 75 -0.92 -20.49 12.50
N ASN A 76 -1.39 -21.01 11.36
CA ASN A 76 -0.52 -21.45 10.27
C ASN A 76 0.26 -20.27 9.64
N TYR A 77 -0.39 -19.12 9.42
CA TYR A 77 0.27 -17.90 8.95
C TYR A 77 1.34 -17.41 9.94
N LEU A 78 1.03 -17.38 11.24
CA LEU A 78 1.97 -16.97 12.29
C LEU A 78 3.14 -17.96 12.42
N LYS A 79 2.88 -19.27 12.31
CA LYS A 79 3.91 -20.32 12.31
C LYS A 79 4.86 -20.18 11.13
N ALA A 80 4.33 -19.89 9.93
CA ALA A 80 5.15 -19.60 8.75
C ALA A 80 6.03 -18.34 8.90
N LYS A 81 5.80 -17.52 9.94
CA LYS A 81 6.54 -16.30 10.26
C LYS A 81 7.43 -16.42 11.50
N ASN A 82 7.67 -17.63 12.01
CA ASN A 82 8.40 -17.87 13.26
C ASN A 82 7.87 -17.03 14.46
N ALA A 83 6.59 -16.65 14.40
CA ALA A 83 5.87 -15.89 15.42
C ALA A 83 4.98 -16.83 16.27
N SER A 84 5.48 -18.03 16.57
CA SER A 84 4.73 -19.07 17.29
C SER A 84 4.39 -18.70 18.73
N ASN A 85 5.07 -17.71 19.30
CA ASN A 85 4.79 -17.14 20.61
C ASN A 85 3.52 -16.25 20.65
N LEU A 86 2.90 -15.96 19.49
CA LEU A 86 1.68 -15.16 19.34
C LEU A 86 0.46 -16.00 18.94
N SER A 87 0.54 -17.33 19.10
CA SER A 87 -0.55 -18.25 18.72
C SER A 87 -1.83 -17.92 19.47
N ILE A 88 -2.94 -17.88 18.75
CA ILE A 88 -4.27 -17.70 19.34
C ILE A 88 -4.73 -19.05 19.90
N GLU A 89 -5.05 -19.10 21.19
CA GLU A 89 -5.64 -20.28 21.83
C GLU A 89 -7.04 -20.54 21.27
N ALA A 90 -7.33 -21.82 20.96
CA ALA A 90 -8.67 -22.22 20.56
C ALA A 90 -9.62 -22.06 21.74
N LEU A 91 -10.86 -21.59 21.48
CA LEU A 91 -11.85 -21.35 22.53
C LEU A 91 -12.10 -22.65 23.32
N SER A 92 -11.72 -22.65 24.60
CA SER A 92 -12.09 -23.72 25.53
C SER A 92 -13.61 -23.75 25.67
N ARG A 93 -14.18 -24.97 25.73
CA ARG A 93 -15.63 -25.25 25.68
C ARG A 93 -16.39 -24.84 26.96
N ASP A 94 -16.09 -23.70 27.58
CA ASP A 94 -16.68 -23.36 28.87
C ASP A 94 -18.00 -22.56 28.76
N SER A 95 -19.05 -23.22 29.23
CA SER A 95 -20.35 -22.73 29.71
C SER A 95 -21.11 -21.70 28.85
N LEU A 96 -21.96 -22.26 27.99
CA LEU A 96 -22.98 -21.66 27.10
C LEU A 96 -24.16 -20.94 27.82
N SER A 97 -24.00 -20.47 29.06
CA SER A 97 -25.14 -20.12 29.93
C SER A 97 -25.84 -18.79 29.61
N SER A 98 -25.28 -17.93 28.75
CA SER A 98 -25.96 -16.75 28.23
C SER A 98 -25.89 -16.70 26.71
N SER A 99 -26.78 -17.44 26.05
CA SER A 99 -26.79 -17.67 24.60
C SER A 99 -26.84 -16.38 23.75
N VAL A 100 -27.50 -15.32 24.23
CA VAL A 100 -27.60 -14.02 23.53
C VAL A 100 -26.35 -13.15 23.75
N TYR A 101 -25.73 -13.19 24.93
CA TYR A 101 -24.46 -12.51 25.17
C TYR A 101 -23.33 -13.20 24.40
N LEU A 102 -23.31 -14.53 24.43
CA LEU A 102 -22.34 -15.36 23.70
C LEU A 102 -22.52 -15.28 22.18
N SER A 103 -23.74 -15.16 21.65
CA SER A 103 -23.96 -14.98 20.20
C SER A 103 -23.47 -13.62 19.70
N ASN A 104 -23.72 -12.55 20.45
CA ASN A 104 -23.23 -11.20 20.11
C ASN A 104 -21.71 -11.09 20.23
N GLN A 105 -21.11 -11.69 21.27
CA GLN A 105 -19.66 -11.73 21.42
C GLN A 105 -19.01 -12.60 20.33
N SER A 106 -19.52 -13.82 20.08
CA SER A 106 -18.98 -14.70 19.04
C SER A 106 -19.10 -14.11 17.64
N SER A 107 -20.19 -13.40 17.33
CA SER A 107 -20.34 -12.69 16.06
C SER A 107 -19.28 -11.60 15.89
N ARG A 108 -19.05 -10.78 16.93
CA ARG A 108 -18.00 -9.74 16.90
C ARG A 108 -16.59 -10.32 16.79
N TYR A 109 -16.30 -11.41 17.49
CA TYR A 109 -15.03 -12.11 17.37
C TYR A 109 -14.86 -12.73 15.98
N SER A 110 -15.92 -13.30 15.41
CA SER A 110 -15.90 -13.85 14.05
C SER A 110 -15.59 -12.76 13.02
N GLU A 111 -16.28 -11.62 13.08
CA GLU A 111 -16.01 -10.47 12.21
C GLU A 111 -14.57 -9.96 12.37
N TYR A 112 -14.09 -9.84 13.61
CA TYR A 112 -12.72 -9.41 13.90
C TYR A 112 -11.69 -10.38 13.32
N LEU A 113 -11.89 -11.69 13.49
CA LEU A 113 -10.97 -12.72 12.99
C LEU A 113 -10.97 -12.79 11.46
N VAL A 114 -12.13 -12.66 10.82
CA VAL A 114 -12.24 -12.58 9.35
C VAL A 114 -11.52 -11.34 8.82
N GLU A 115 -11.70 -10.19 9.47
CA GLU A 115 -11.01 -8.96 9.08
C GLU A 115 -9.49 -9.07 9.31
N LEU A 116 -9.07 -9.71 10.41
CA LEU A 116 -7.66 -9.98 10.69
C LEU A 116 -7.05 -10.91 9.62
N GLU A 117 -7.73 -12.01 9.27
CA GLU A 117 -7.30 -12.91 8.21
C GLU A 117 -7.15 -12.16 6.88
N LYS A 118 -8.15 -11.37 6.51
CA LYS A 118 -8.12 -10.54 5.30
C LYS A 118 -6.94 -9.58 5.32
N ARG A 119 -6.67 -8.92 6.44
CA ARG A 119 -5.51 -8.03 6.60
C ARG A 119 -4.19 -8.79 6.45
N LEU A 120 -4.09 -9.99 7.01
CA LEU A 120 -2.88 -10.81 6.90
C LEU A 120 -2.61 -11.26 5.46
N GLN A 121 -3.65 -11.63 4.71
CA GLN A 121 -3.52 -12.00 3.28
C GLN A 121 -3.05 -10.85 2.38
N GLN A 122 -3.24 -9.60 2.84
CA GLN A 122 -2.85 -8.38 2.14
C GLN A 122 -1.45 -7.89 2.48
N VAL A 123 -0.82 -8.42 3.53
CA VAL A 123 0.58 -8.09 3.83
C VAL A 123 1.46 -8.89 2.87
N PRO A 124 2.35 -8.24 2.09
CA PRO A 124 3.23 -8.93 1.14
C PRO A 124 4.23 -9.82 1.88
N VAL A 125 3.84 -11.07 2.13
CA VAL A 125 4.63 -12.03 2.88
C VAL A 125 5.19 -13.08 1.93
N GLY A 126 6.51 -13.19 1.87
CA GLY A 126 7.19 -14.22 1.07
C GLY A 126 8.16 -13.64 0.04
N HIS A 127 8.88 -14.52 -0.64
CA HIS A 127 9.86 -14.13 -1.65
C HIS A 127 9.20 -14.03 -3.03
N PRO A 128 9.48 -12.96 -3.80
CA PRO A 128 8.92 -12.78 -5.14
C PRO A 128 9.54 -13.72 -6.20
N ILE A 129 10.58 -14.47 -5.84
CA ILE A 129 11.31 -15.42 -6.70
C ILE A 129 11.68 -16.68 -5.90
N ASN A 130 11.74 -17.83 -6.57
CA ASN A 130 12.15 -19.10 -5.96
C ASN A 130 13.67 -19.23 -5.83
N ASN A 131 14.41 -18.87 -6.89
CA ASN A 131 15.85 -19.09 -6.99
C ASN A 131 16.53 -17.78 -7.40
N GLY A 132 17.25 -17.15 -6.48
CA GLY A 132 18.08 -15.99 -6.75
C GLY A 132 18.75 -15.49 -5.47
N PHE A 133 19.59 -14.47 -5.62
CA PHE A 133 20.29 -13.87 -4.49
C PHE A 133 20.02 -12.36 -4.44
N LEU A 134 20.06 -11.80 -3.24
CA LEU A 134 19.94 -10.36 -3.05
C LEU A 134 21.20 -9.68 -3.63
N SER A 135 21.06 -9.02 -4.77
CA SER A 135 22.15 -8.32 -5.45
C SER A 135 22.28 -6.87 -5.01
N SER A 136 21.18 -6.24 -4.55
CA SER A 136 21.25 -4.90 -3.95
C SER A 136 20.17 -4.62 -2.91
N ASN A 137 20.54 -3.81 -1.92
CA ASN A 137 19.69 -3.37 -0.82
C ASN A 137 18.91 -2.08 -1.11
N PHE A 138 17.84 -1.87 -0.36
CA PHE A 138 17.09 -0.62 -0.24
C PHE A 138 17.92 0.47 0.44
N GLY A 139 17.72 1.73 0.05
CA GLY A 139 18.36 2.89 0.67
C GLY A 139 19.41 3.56 -0.22
N MET A 140 20.29 4.36 0.39
CA MET A 140 21.30 5.14 -0.33
C MET A 140 22.44 4.25 -0.84
N ARG A 141 22.72 4.29 -2.15
CA ARG A 141 23.84 3.59 -2.80
C ARG A 141 24.49 4.45 -3.89
N LYS A 142 25.74 4.15 -4.25
CA LYS A 142 26.36 4.72 -5.47
C LYS A 142 25.62 4.20 -6.70
N ASN A 143 25.40 5.06 -7.70
CA ASN A 143 24.72 4.68 -8.93
C ASN A 143 25.51 3.56 -9.66
N PRO A 144 24.97 2.34 -9.80
CA PRO A 144 25.68 1.24 -10.45
C PRO A 144 25.63 1.34 -11.99
N ILE A 145 24.83 2.26 -12.53
CA ILE A 145 24.61 2.42 -13.97
C ILE A 145 25.44 3.61 -14.44
N PRO A 146 26.55 3.40 -15.18
CA PRO A 146 27.37 4.50 -15.66
C PRO A 146 26.55 5.39 -16.59
N SER A 147 26.87 6.69 -16.62
CA SER A 147 26.33 7.60 -17.62
C SER A 147 26.60 7.01 -19.01
N LYS A 148 25.59 7.01 -19.88
CA LYS A 148 25.75 6.59 -21.27
C LYS A 148 26.72 7.59 -21.91
N LYS A 149 28.01 7.24 -21.97
CA LYS A 149 29.00 8.03 -22.71
C LYS A 149 28.51 8.02 -24.15
N ILE A 150 28.01 9.15 -24.65
CA ILE A 150 27.71 9.29 -26.06
C ILE A 150 29.08 9.21 -26.73
N LEU A 151 29.47 8.00 -27.17
CA LEU A 151 30.54 7.87 -28.14
C LEU A 151 30.00 8.52 -29.40
N LEU A 152 30.45 9.76 -29.64
CA LEU A 152 30.26 10.46 -30.89
C LEU A 152 31.11 9.74 -31.94
N ALA A 153 30.70 8.52 -32.30
CA ALA A 153 31.30 7.76 -33.37
C ALA A 153 30.88 8.43 -34.67
N SER A 154 31.75 9.31 -35.17
CA SER A 154 31.92 9.67 -36.58
C SER A 154 30.68 9.49 -37.47
N ALA A 155 29.63 10.28 -37.23
CA ALA A 155 28.57 10.48 -38.21
C ALA A 155 28.79 11.86 -38.82
N ARG A 156 28.93 11.89 -40.16
CA ARG A 156 28.93 13.11 -41.00
C ARG A 156 27.94 14.15 -40.46
N PRO A 157 28.23 15.46 -40.54
CA PRO A 157 27.28 16.47 -40.10
C PRO A 157 25.99 16.31 -40.90
N LEU A 158 24.93 15.81 -40.26
CA LEU A 158 23.59 15.84 -40.82
C LEU A 158 23.13 17.31 -40.85
N ALA A 159 22.66 17.70 -42.02
CA ALA A 159 22.23 19.04 -42.36
C ALA A 159 21.24 19.63 -41.34
N ILE A 160 21.44 20.93 -41.14
CA ILE A 160 20.61 21.86 -40.38
C ILE A 160 19.15 21.79 -40.86
N SER A 161 18.24 21.77 -39.87
CA SER A 161 16.80 22.04 -39.90
C SER A 161 16.19 22.45 -41.25
N SER A 162 15.26 21.64 -41.77
CA SER A 162 14.31 22.12 -42.78
C SER A 162 13.20 22.95 -42.11
N GLU A 163 13.27 24.27 -42.26
CA GLU A 163 12.11 25.17 -42.05
C GLU A 163 11.01 24.78 -43.06
N LYS A 164 9.79 24.48 -42.58
CA LYS A 164 8.64 24.28 -43.48
C LYS A 164 7.99 25.64 -43.71
N ILE A 165 8.29 26.25 -44.86
CA ILE A 165 7.71 27.52 -45.30
C ILE A 165 6.53 27.20 -46.21
N GLU A 166 5.31 27.54 -45.79
CA GLU A 166 4.13 27.47 -46.65
C GLU A 166 3.96 28.80 -47.39
N LYS A 167 3.94 28.75 -48.72
CA LYS A 167 3.82 29.92 -49.61
C LYS A 167 2.52 29.86 -50.39
N ASP A 168 1.89 31.00 -50.64
CA ASP A 168 0.76 31.08 -51.56
C ASP A 168 1.22 30.94 -53.03
N SER A 169 0.25 30.88 -53.97
CA SER A 169 0.53 30.78 -55.41
C SER A 169 1.25 32.00 -56.01
N ALA A 170 1.40 33.10 -55.27
CA ALA A 170 2.20 34.27 -55.65
C ALA A 170 3.59 34.28 -54.98
N GLY A 171 3.90 33.29 -54.12
CA GLY A 171 5.19 33.10 -53.49
C GLY A 171 5.36 33.77 -52.12
N ASN A 172 4.31 34.37 -51.55
CA ASN A 172 4.37 35.01 -50.23
C ASN A 172 4.21 33.99 -49.10
N VAL A 173 5.02 34.15 -48.04
CA VAL A 173 5.04 33.27 -46.86
C VAL A 173 3.80 33.54 -46.00
N ILE A 174 2.93 32.54 -45.86
CA ILE A 174 1.64 32.69 -45.18
C ILE A 174 1.63 32.16 -43.75
N ASN A 175 2.60 31.33 -43.33
CA ASN A 175 2.76 30.92 -41.92
C ASN A 175 4.20 30.52 -41.59
N LYS A 176 4.70 30.96 -40.42
CA LYS A 176 5.96 30.52 -39.83
C LYS A 176 5.70 29.96 -38.44
N SER A 177 5.60 28.63 -38.32
CA SER A 177 5.41 27.96 -37.02
C SER A 177 6.70 27.26 -36.58
N ASN A 178 7.23 27.70 -35.43
CA ASN A 178 8.36 27.03 -34.77
C ASN A 178 7.84 25.80 -34.02
N VAL A 179 8.18 24.61 -34.51
CA VAL A 179 7.92 23.37 -33.77
C VAL A 179 8.98 23.21 -32.68
N ASN A 180 8.66 23.64 -31.46
CA ASN A 180 9.46 23.32 -30.27
C ASN A 180 9.24 21.84 -29.91
N VAL A 181 10.11 20.95 -30.42
CA VAL A 181 10.22 19.59 -29.87
C VAL A 181 10.89 19.73 -28.51
N ALA A 182 10.10 19.64 -27.44
CA ALA A 182 10.58 19.61 -26.08
C ALA A 182 11.49 18.38 -25.86
N SER A 183 12.79 18.54 -26.07
CA SER A 183 13.79 17.60 -25.56
C SER A 183 13.80 17.73 -24.04
N LYS A 184 13.17 16.78 -23.35
CA LYS A 184 13.34 16.60 -21.90
C LYS A 184 14.79 16.16 -21.65
N ASN A 185 15.70 17.12 -21.59
CA ASN A 185 17.06 16.94 -21.12
C ASN A 185 17.02 16.69 -19.61
N ALA A 186 16.72 15.46 -19.19
CA ALA A 186 17.14 15.00 -17.88
C ALA A 186 18.66 14.76 -17.98
N ALA A 187 19.44 15.53 -17.21
CA ALA A 187 20.89 15.40 -17.18
C ALA A 187 21.32 13.92 -16.98
N PRO A 188 22.37 13.45 -17.65
CA PRO A 188 22.85 12.08 -17.49
C PRO A 188 23.32 11.87 -16.04
N ALA A 189 22.75 10.89 -15.35
CA ALA A 189 23.16 10.52 -14.00
C ALA A 189 24.65 10.12 -14.00
N GLU A 190 25.46 10.86 -13.24
CA GLU A 190 26.91 10.70 -13.20
C GLU A 190 27.30 9.39 -12.49
N LYS A 191 28.45 8.81 -12.87
CA LYS A 191 28.89 7.45 -12.50
C LYS A 191 29.16 7.25 -11.00
N ASP A 192 29.18 8.32 -10.20
CA ASP A 192 29.43 8.28 -8.75
C ASP A 192 28.37 9.04 -7.93
N GLN A 193 27.25 9.40 -8.55
CA GLN A 193 26.17 10.07 -7.83
C GLN A 193 25.51 9.09 -6.83
N MET A 194 25.38 9.54 -5.59
CA MET A 194 24.57 8.82 -4.59
C MET A 194 23.10 8.86 -5.02
N GLN A 195 22.51 7.68 -5.19
CA GLN A 195 21.11 7.50 -5.54
C GLN A 195 20.38 6.74 -4.44
N PHE A 196 19.15 7.17 -4.15
CA PHE A 196 18.25 6.39 -3.31
C PHE A 196 17.62 5.24 -4.11
N HIS A 197 17.85 4.02 -3.65
CA HIS A 197 17.25 2.81 -4.18
C HIS A 197 15.94 2.49 -3.44
N LYS A 198 14.83 2.57 -4.19
CA LYS A 198 13.46 2.46 -3.67
C LYS A 198 13.00 1.02 -3.37
N GLY A 199 13.82 0.04 -3.69
CA GLY A 199 13.49 -1.37 -3.54
C GLY A 199 14.71 -2.20 -3.22
N ILE A 200 14.60 -3.49 -3.47
CA ILE A 200 15.71 -4.43 -3.48
C ILE A 200 15.84 -5.06 -4.86
N ASP A 201 17.07 -5.43 -5.21
CA ASP A 201 17.36 -6.10 -6.47
C ASP A 201 17.70 -7.57 -6.16
N TYR A 202 17.07 -8.49 -6.88
CA TYR A 202 17.41 -9.90 -6.86
C TYR A 202 18.11 -10.29 -8.17
N GLY A 203 19.37 -10.72 -8.05
CA GLY A 203 20.07 -11.37 -9.16
C GLY A 203 19.40 -12.70 -9.47
N VAL A 204 18.83 -12.80 -10.67
CA VAL A 204 18.06 -13.94 -11.13
C VAL A 204 18.23 -14.08 -12.65
N SER A 205 18.24 -15.32 -13.15
CA SER A 205 18.32 -15.59 -14.59
C SER A 205 17.18 -14.90 -15.34
N TYR A 206 17.43 -14.54 -16.60
CA TYR A 206 16.38 -14.00 -17.48
C TYR A 206 15.27 -15.03 -17.67
N GLY A 207 14.02 -14.61 -17.59
CA GLY A 207 12.86 -15.46 -17.83
C GLY A 207 12.39 -16.27 -16.60
N SER A 208 13.04 -16.14 -15.45
CA SER A 208 12.60 -16.80 -14.21
C SER A 208 11.25 -16.29 -13.73
N ASP A 209 10.45 -17.17 -13.15
CA ASP A 209 9.12 -16.83 -12.67
C ASP A 209 9.17 -15.81 -11.52
N VAL A 210 8.30 -14.79 -11.63
CA VAL A 210 8.09 -13.75 -10.63
C VAL A 210 6.70 -13.95 -10.04
N MET A 211 6.62 -14.13 -8.73
CA MET A 211 5.40 -14.45 -8.00
C MET A 211 4.88 -13.24 -7.23
N CYS A 212 3.56 -13.18 -7.07
CA CYS A 212 2.91 -12.18 -6.25
C CYS A 212 3.14 -12.46 -4.75
N THR A 213 3.64 -11.49 -4.00
CA THR A 213 3.94 -11.68 -2.56
C THR A 213 2.73 -11.54 -1.63
N ALA A 214 1.58 -11.03 -2.12
CA ALA A 214 0.33 -10.96 -1.36
C ALA A 214 -0.90 -10.99 -2.28
N THR A 215 -2.05 -11.38 -1.76
CA THR A 215 -3.30 -11.28 -2.50
C THR A 215 -3.63 -9.80 -2.77
N GLY A 216 -4.11 -9.49 -3.97
CA GLY A 216 -4.37 -8.10 -4.33
C GLY A 216 -4.95 -7.92 -5.73
N LYS A 217 -5.02 -6.65 -6.16
CA LYS A 217 -5.50 -6.24 -7.47
C LYS A 217 -4.39 -5.52 -8.23
N VAL A 218 -4.13 -5.95 -9.46
CA VAL A 218 -3.17 -5.31 -10.37
C VAL A 218 -3.67 -3.91 -10.71
N ILE A 219 -2.92 -2.88 -10.31
CA ILE A 219 -3.23 -1.48 -10.61
C ILE A 219 -2.45 -0.95 -11.81
N PHE A 220 -1.35 -1.62 -12.20
CA PHE A 220 -0.60 -1.30 -13.41
C PHE A 220 0.10 -2.55 -13.96
N ALA A 221 0.12 -2.68 -15.29
CA ALA A 221 0.85 -3.72 -16.01
C ALA A 221 1.28 -3.14 -17.36
N GLY A 222 2.57 -2.86 -17.57
CA GLY A 222 3.06 -2.25 -18.80
C GLY A 222 4.46 -1.65 -18.69
N GLN A 223 4.82 -0.77 -19.63
CA GLN A 223 6.11 -0.08 -19.64
C GLN A 223 6.08 1.20 -18.81
N LYS A 224 7.08 1.40 -17.95
CA LYS A 224 7.28 2.63 -17.19
C LYS A 224 8.73 3.08 -17.25
N SER A 225 8.96 4.38 -17.47
CA SER A 225 10.30 4.95 -17.55
C SER A 225 11.15 4.60 -16.32
N GLY A 226 12.41 4.22 -16.54
CA GLY A 226 13.31 3.71 -15.51
C GLY A 226 13.09 2.23 -15.16
N TYR A 227 11.86 1.81 -14.95
CA TYR A 227 11.50 0.45 -14.54
C TYR A 227 11.41 -0.57 -15.68
N GLY A 228 11.27 -0.11 -16.94
CA GLY A 228 11.00 -1.00 -18.07
C GLY A 228 9.61 -1.62 -17.96
N SER A 229 9.48 -2.89 -18.32
CA SER A 229 8.26 -3.65 -18.10
C SER A 229 8.07 -3.84 -16.59
N CYS A 230 6.94 -3.40 -16.06
CA CYS A 230 6.64 -3.57 -14.64
C CYS A 230 5.16 -3.90 -14.38
N VAL A 231 4.94 -4.55 -13.24
CA VAL A 231 3.62 -4.81 -12.66
C VAL A 231 3.56 -4.14 -11.29
N ILE A 232 2.43 -3.49 -10.99
CA ILE A 232 2.16 -2.89 -9.68
C ILE A 232 0.84 -3.46 -9.16
N ILE A 233 0.84 -3.94 -7.92
CA ILE A 233 -0.29 -4.64 -7.31
C ILE A 233 -0.64 -3.92 -6.01
N SER A 234 -1.90 -3.50 -5.89
CA SER A 234 -2.45 -2.97 -4.64
C SER A 234 -2.96 -4.14 -3.80
N HIS A 235 -2.53 -4.18 -2.54
CA HIS A 235 -2.99 -5.18 -1.59
C HIS A 235 -4.04 -4.62 -0.63
N GLY A 236 -4.41 -3.34 -0.72
CA GLY A 236 -5.29 -2.70 0.26
C GLY A 236 -4.53 -2.22 1.49
N ASN A 237 -5.22 -1.53 2.41
CA ASN A 237 -4.62 -0.91 3.60
C ASN A 237 -3.42 0.01 3.29
N GLY A 238 -3.42 0.62 2.09
CA GLY A 238 -2.33 1.44 1.60
C GLY A 238 -1.05 0.70 1.23
N LEU A 239 -1.05 -0.64 1.20
CA LEU A 239 0.09 -1.45 0.77
C LEU A 239 0.02 -1.73 -0.74
N ALA A 240 1.18 -1.64 -1.40
CA ALA A 240 1.35 -2.06 -2.79
C ALA A 240 2.75 -2.64 -3.02
N THR A 241 2.87 -3.50 -4.03
CA THR A 241 4.15 -4.05 -4.48
C THR A 241 4.41 -3.73 -5.95
N LEU A 242 5.68 -3.54 -6.30
CA LEU A 242 6.13 -3.25 -7.66
C LEU A 242 7.19 -4.26 -8.07
N TYR A 243 7.05 -4.81 -9.27
CA TYR A 243 7.95 -5.78 -9.89
C TYR A 243 8.41 -5.21 -11.23
N ALA A 244 9.72 -4.98 -11.40
CA ALA A 244 10.27 -4.28 -12.55
C ALA A 244 11.37 -5.04 -13.27
N HIS A 245 11.84 -4.45 -14.38
CA HIS A 245 12.81 -5.02 -15.32
C HIS A 245 12.34 -6.33 -15.97
N LEU A 246 11.03 -6.55 -16.06
CA LEU A 246 10.43 -7.81 -16.52
C LEU A 246 10.70 -8.06 -18.02
N SER A 247 10.79 -9.33 -18.40
CA SER A 247 10.84 -9.76 -19.81
C SER A 247 9.45 -9.97 -20.38
N LYS A 248 8.56 -10.53 -19.56
CA LYS A 248 7.18 -10.87 -19.92
C LYS A 248 6.25 -10.57 -18.76
N ILE A 249 5.07 -10.04 -19.07
CA ILE A 249 3.99 -9.79 -18.11
C ILE A 249 2.87 -10.80 -18.41
N ASN A 250 2.43 -11.55 -17.40
CA ASN A 250 1.39 -12.58 -17.53
C ASN A 250 0.00 -12.10 -17.04
N VAL A 251 -0.07 -10.90 -16.44
CA VAL A 251 -1.29 -10.34 -15.85
C VAL A 251 -1.68 -9.00 -16.49
N LYS A 252 -2.95 -8.59 -16.31
CA LYS A 252 -3.48 -7.33 -16.85
C LYS A 252 -3.94 -6.40 -15.74
N ALA A 253 -3.98 -5.10 -16.02
CA ALA A 253 -4.58 -4.12 -15.12
C ALA A 253 -6.03 -4.52 -14.76
N ASN A 254 -6.42 -4.28 -13.52
CA ASN A 254 -7.67 -4.70 -12.88
C ASN A 254 -7.83 -6.20 -12.57
N GLN A 255 -6.87 -7.05 -12.90
CA GLN A 255 -6.90 -8.46 -12.52
C GLN A 255 -6.68 -8.65 -11.00
N ASN A 256 -7.46 -9.55 -10.38
CA ASN A 256 -7.19 -10.02 -9.02
C ASN A 256 -6.18 -11.16 -9.07
N VAL A 257 -5.21 -11.16 -8.17
CA VAL A 257 -4.17 -12.18 -8.07
C VAL A 257 -4.02 -12.66 -6.63
N LYS A 258 -3.58 -13.89 -6.45
CA LYS A 258 -3.33 -14.50 -5.14
C LYS A 258 -1.85 -14.47 -4.76
N ALA A 259 -1.55 -14.52 -3.47
CA ALA A 259 -0.19 -14.77 -3.02
C ALA A 259 0.37 -16.08 -3.62
N GLY A 260 1.61 -16.06 -4.10
CA GLY A 260 2.28 -17.17 -4.78
C GLY A 260 1.95 -17.34 -6.27
N GLU A 261 0.97 -16.60 -6.81
CA GLU A 261 0.63 -16.68 -8.23
C GLU A 261 1.75 -16.12 -9.11
N VAL A 262 2.11 -16.81 -10.20
CA VAL A 262 3.10 -16.34 -11.17
C VAL A 262 2.51 -15.21 -12.02
N ILE A 263 3.01 -13.99 -11.83
CA ILE A 263 2.47 -12.77 -12.46
C ILE A 263 3.29 -12.29 -13.66
N ALA A 264 4.55 -12.69 -13.75
CA ALA A 264 5.49 -12.22 -14.75
C ALA A 264 6.75 -13.11 -14.82
N GLN A 265 7.65 -12.78 -15.73
CA GLN A 265 9.00 -13.34 -15.81
C GLN A 265 10.06 -12.24 -15.69
N SER A 266 11.13 -12.52 -14.94
CA SER A 266 12.28 -11.64 -14.76
C SER A 266 12.94 -11.31 -16.10
N GLY A 267 13.68 -10.21 -16.17
CA GLY A 267 14.30 -9.79 -17.42
C GLY A 267 15.43 -8.80 -17.21
N ASN A 268 15.61 -7.93 -18.21
CA ASN A 268 16.64 -6.89 -18.22
C ASN A 268 16.13 -5.61 -18.92
N SER A 269 14.81 -5.34 -18.85
CA SER A 269 14.21 -4.19 -19.53
C SER A 269 14.39 -2.89 -18.75
N GLY A 270 14.28 -1.74 -19.42
CA GLY A 270 14.42 -0.44 -18.75
C GLY A 270 15.84 -0.09 -18.34
N ARG A 271 16.01 0.56 -17.19
CA ARG A 271 17.31 1.04 -16.70
C ARG A 271 17.96 -0.02 -15.81
N SER A 272 18.67 -0.96 -16.41
CA SER A 272 19.28 -2.13 -15.76
C SER A 272 20.72 -2.38 -16.25
N THR A 273 21.58 -2.97 -15.41
CA THR A 273 22.94 -3.40 -15.78
C THR A 273 23.03 -4.85 -16.25
N GLY A 274 22.03 -5.68 -15.92
CA GLY A 274 22.02 -7.11 -16.23
C GLY A 274 20.74 -7.80 -15.72
N PRO A 275 20.51 -9.08 -16.04
CA PRO A 275 19.28 -9.78 -15.64
C PRO A 275 19.06 -9.77 -14.12
N HIS A 276 17.94 -9.19 -13.68
CA HIS A 276 17.54 -9.14 -12.28
C HIS A 276 16.04 -8.83 -12.14
N LEU A 277 15.49 -9.02 -10.94
CA LEU A 277 14.19 -8.49 -10.54
C LEU A 277 14.40 -7.31 -9.60
N HIS A 278 13.81 -6.16 -9.93
CA HIS A 278 13.68 -5.06 -8.99
C HIS A 278 12.32 -5.13 -8.29
N TYR A 279 12.33 -5.20 -6.97
CA TYR A 279 11.16 -5.39 -6.11
C TYR A 279 11.02 -4.26 -5.10
N GLU A 280 9.88 -3.56 -5.10
CA GLU A 280 9.56 -2.51 -4.13
C GLU A 280 8.31 -2.88 -3.32
N VAL A 281 8.28 -2.42 -2.07
CA VAL A 281 7.07 -2.41 -1.22
C VAL A 281 6.74 -0.95 -0.91
N HIS A 282 5.48 -0.59 -1.01
CA HIS A 282 4.98 0.77 -0.77
C HIS A 282 3.97 0.75 0.35
N LYS A 283 4.06 1.75 1.24
CA LYS A 283 3.02 2.09 2.22
C LYS A 283 2.54 3.51 1.94
N ASN A 284 1.26 3.68 1.66
CA ASN A 284 0.65 4.96 1.31
C ASN A 284 1.43 5.68 0.20
N ASN A 285 1.75 4.95 -0.87
CA ASN A 285 2.50 5.46 -2.04
C ASN A 285 3.95 5.89 -1.75
N THR A 286 4.49 5.54 -0.57
CA THR A 286 5.89 5.79 -0.19
C THR A 286 6.66 4.47 -0.15
N PRO A 287 7.82 4.36 -0.82
CA PRO A 287 8.65 3.16 -0.75
C PRO A 287 9.13 2.91 0.69
N VAL A 288 8.98 1.67 1.15
CA VAL A 288 9.47 1.19 2.45
C VAL A 288 10.43 0.03 2.23
N ASN A 289 11.33 -0.21 3.17
CA ASN A 289 12.32 -1.28 3.06
C ASN A 289 11.64 -2.65 2.91
N PRO A 290 11.75 -3.34 1.75
CA PRO A 290 11.10 -4.63 1.53
C PRO A 290 11.56 -5.71 2.51
N LYS A 291 12.79 -5.63 3.06
CA LYS A 291 13.31 -6.61 4.03
C LYS A 291 12.42 -6.78 5.26
N LEU A 292 11.68 -5.75 5.65
CA LEU A 292 10.73 -5.81 6.78
C LEU A 292 9.60 -6.84 6.54
N PHE A 293 9.37 -7.24 5.30
CA PHE A 293 8.29 -8.13 4.88
C PHE A 293 8.80 -9.53 4.46
N LEU A 294 10.12 -9.67 4.31
CA LEU A 294 10.79 -10.84 3.72
C LEU A 294 11.34 -11.83 4.76
N ASN A 295 11.38 -11.46 6.04
CA ASN A 295 11.92 -12.35 7.07
C ASN A 295 11.07 -13.63 7.19
N LEU A 296 11.81 -14.72 7.06
CA LEU A 296 11.50 -16.12 7.35
C LEU A 296 11.90 -16.39 8.80
#